data_AF-A0A0M0JUW3-F1
#
_entry.id   AF-A0A0M0JUW3-F1
#
_cell.length_a   1.000
_cell.length_b   1.000
_cell.length_c   1.000
_cell.angle_alpha   90.00
_cell.angle_beta   90.00
_cell.angle_gamma   90.00
#
_symmetry.space_group_name_H-M   'P 1'
#
loop_
_entity.id
_entity.type
_entity.pdbx_description
1 polymer ?
#
loop_
_entity_poly.entity_id
_entity_poly.type
_entity_poly.pdbx_seq_one_letter_code
_entity_poly.pdbx_strand_id
1 'polypeptide(L)'
;MPELIRGTCAHCEAEEVILKYARHTMCSKYACQAAAHLLVIARRSKAQSEERNPKAAAPTYCYKIHSIHGQRDVDPGQLTAKKRRNAVDDADYEDAYLVHGDFGEDADDDGYKDTRWVLLSDILTLSATDLKVVVTYEKTLNKRQEKKRRALEVAGDEE
;
A
#
# COMPACT_ATOMS: atom_id res chain seq x y z
N MET A 1 6.60 8.20 -18.70
CA MET A 1 5.66 7.14 -19.10
C MET A 1 6.33 5.82 -18.77
N PRO A 2 5.67 4.86 -18.11
CA PRO A 2 6.27 3.54 -17.89
C PRO A 2 6.61 2.93 -19.26
N GLU A 3 7.82 2.40 -19.40
CA GLU A 3 8.27 1.78 -20.65
C GLU A 3 7.38 0.58 -20.97
N LEU A 4 6.85 0.54 -22.19
CA LEU A 4 6.02 -0.55 -22.66
C LEU A 4 6.92 -1.73 -23.01
N ILE A 5 6.93 -2.76 -22.16
CA ILE A 5 7.70 -3.98 -22.41
C ILE A 5 7.09 -4.74 -23.58
N ARG A 6 7.92 -5.05 -24.57
CA ARG A 6 7.58 -5.85 -25.74
C ARG A 6 8.29 -7.19 -25.67
N GLY A 7 7.62 -8.25 -26.13
CA GLY A 7 8.19 -9.58 -26.18
C GLY A 7 7.15 -10.63 -26.54
N THR A 8 7.50 -11.89 -26.30
CA THR A 8 6.64 -13.02 -26.65
C THR A 8 5.62 -13.32 -25.55
N CYS A 9 4.34 -13.44 -25.93
CA CYS A 9 3.28 -13.76 -24.99
C CYS A 9 3.38 -15.21 -24.53
N ALA A 10 3.53 -15.44 -23.23
CA ALA A 10 3.58 -16.77 -22.61
C ALA A 10 2.27 -17.58 -22.74
N HIS A 11 1.18 -16.99 -23.25
CA HIS A 11 -0.11 -17.69 -23.44
C HIS A 11 -0.44 -18.00 -24.89
N CYS A 12 -0.25 -17.03 -25.79
CA CYS A 12 -0.64 -17.16 -27.19
C CYS A 12 0.56 -17.15 -28.14
N GLU A 13 1.77 -17.11 -27.59
CA GLU A 13 3.05 -17.19 -28.31
C GLU A 13 3.26 -16.10 -29.36
N ALA A 14 2.40 -15.08 -29.38
CA ALA A 14 2.55 -13.94 -30.25
C ALA A 14 3.82 -13.17 -29.87
N GLU A 15 4.68 -12.93 -30.86
CA GLU A 15 5.94 -12.19 -30.72
C GLU A 15 5.73 -10.68 -30.87
N GLU A 16 6.69 -9.88 -30.38
CA GLU A 16 6.71 -8.41 -30.52
C GLU A 16 5.44 -7.68 -30.00
N VAL A 17 4.69 -8.32 -29.10
CA VAL A 17 3.48 -7.75 -28.51
C VAL A 17 3.79 -7.06 -27.19
N ILE A 18 2.97 -6.06 -26.85
CA ILE A 18 3.06 -5.38 -25.55
C ILE A 18 2.61 -6.36 -24.45
N LEU A 19 3.50 -6.63 -23.51
CA LEU A 19 3.25 -7.50 -22.37
C LEU A 19 2.84 -6.64 -21.18
N LYS A 20 1.65 -6.91 -20.64
CA LYS A 20 1.03 -6.09 -19.58
C LYS A 20 0.61 -6.90 -18.36
N TYR A 21 0.39 -8.21 -18.52
CA TYR A 21 -0.23 -9.02 -17.48
C TYR A 21 0.71 -10.15 -17.03
N ALA A 22 0.45 -10.66 -15.82
CA ALA A 22 1.21 -11.75 -15.18
C ALA A 22 2.73 -11.49 -15.18
N ARG A 23 3.18 -10.34 -14.63
CA ARG A 23 4.59 -9.89 -14.61
C ARG A 23 5.18 -9.64 -16.00
N HIS A 24 4.45 -8.91 -16.84
CA HIS A 24 4.88 -8.61 -18.22
C HIS A 24 5.25 -9.85 -19.04
N THR A 25 4.54 -10.95 -18.86
CA THR A 25 4.71 -12.17 -19.67
C THR A 25 3.53 -12.44 -20.60
N MET A 26 2.38 -11.81 -20.37
CA MET A 26 1.17 -12.01 -21.18
C MET A 26 0.69 -10.71 -21.84
N CYS A 27 0.25 -10.84 -23.09
CA CYS A 27 -0.22 -9.71 -23.90
C CYS A 27 -1.66 -9.29 -23.57
N SER A 28 -2.11 -8.22 -24.22
CA SER A 28 -3.42 -7.60 -23.96
C SER A 28 -4.61 -8.21 -24.70
N LYS A 29 -4.43 -9.33 -25.40
CA LYS A 29 -5.56 -10.05 -26.01
C LYS A 29 -6.47 -10.61 -24.92
N TYR A 30 -7.79 -10.56 -25.14
CA TYR A 30 -8.81 -10.96 -24.17
C TYR A 30 -8.57 -12.35 -23.57
N ALA A 31 -8.26 -13.35 -24.41
CA ALA A 31 -7.95 -14.70 -23.95
C ALA A 31 -6.70 -14.75 -23.03
N CYS A 32 -5.67 -13.97 -23.34
CA CYS A 32 -4.45 -13.86 -22.53
C CYS A 32 -4.68 -13.12 -21.21
N GLN A 33 -5.57 -12.13 -21.19
CA GLN A 33 -6.01 -11.46 -19.97
C GLN A 33 -6.76 -12.41 -19.04
N ALA A 34 -7.71 -13.19 -19.57
CA ALA A 34 -8.45 -14.17 -18.80
C ALA A 34 -7.52 -15.25 -18.22
N ALA A 35 -6.57 -15.75 -19.02
CA ALA A 35 -5.56 -16.70 -18.55
C ALA A 35 -4.62 -16.09 -17.50
N ALA A 36 -4.21 -14.83 -17.66
CA ALA A 36 -3.41 -14.12 -16.66
C ALA A 36 -4.16 -13.98 -15.34
N HIS A 37 -5.46 -13.66 -15.39
CA HIS A 37 -6.31 -13.56 -14.22
C HIS A 37 -6.42 -14.89 -13.47
N LEU A 38 -6.56 -16.01 -14.20
CA LEU A 38 -6.56 -17.35 -13.60
C LEU A 38 -5.21 -17.69 -12.95
N LEU A 39 -4.09 -17.31 -13.55
CA LEU A 39 -2.76 -17.50 -12.95
C LEU A 39 -2.59 -16.67 -11.66
N VAL A 40 -3.09 -15.44 -11.64
CA VAL A 40 -3.09 -14.61 -10.44
C VAL A 40 -3.97 -15.23 -9.34
N ILE A 41 -5.16 -15.73 -9.70
CA ILE A 41 -6.03 -16.46 -8.75
C ILE A 41 -5.34 -17.73 -8.25
N ALA A 42 -4.72 -18.52 -9.13
CA ALA A 42 -4.06 -19.77 -8.77
C ALA A 42 -2.83 -19.54 -7.86
N ARG A 43 -2.09 -18.44 -8.07
CA ARG A 43 -1.01 -18.02 -7.16
C ARG A 43 -1.57 -17.61 -5.81
N ARG A 44 -2.65 -16.82 -5.79
CA ARG A 44 -3.38 -16.48 -4.56
C ARG A 44 -3.95 -17.71 -3.86
N SER A 45 -4.36 -18.74 -4.60
CA SER A 45 -4.93 -19.97 -4.03
C SER A 45 -3.86 -20.96 -3.58
N LYS A 46 -2.68 -21.01 -4.23
CA LYS A 46 -1.51 -21.76 -3.72
C LYS A 46 -0.96 -21.12 -2.44
N ALA A 47 -0.96 -19.79 -2.36
CA ALA A 47 -0.74 -19.07 -1.11
C ALA A 47 -1.87 -19.31 -0.07
N GLN A 48 -3.01 -19.90 -0.46
CA GLN A 48 -4.09 -20.33 0.46
C GLN A 48 -4.04 -21.83 0.81
N SER A 49 -3.27 -22.66 0.10
CA SER A 49 -3.15 -24.11 0.39
C SER A 49 -2.11 -24.43 1.45
N GLU A 50 -1.21 -23.48 1.76
CA GLU A 50 -0.65 -23.39 3.10
C GLU A 50 -1.75 -22.85 4.01
N GLU A 51 -2.09 -23.64 5.02
CA GLU A 51 -3.24 -23.50 5.91
C GLU A 51 -3.74 -22.06 6.08
N ARG A 52 -4.90 -21.76 5.48
CA ARG A 52 -5.53 -20.44 5.45
C ARG A 52 -5.89 -19.98 6.86
N ASN A 53 -4.93 -19.39 7.56
CA ASN A 53 -5.19 -18.59 8.75
C ASN A 53 -5.90 -17.31 8.30
N PRO A 54 -7.13 -17.01 8.76
CA PRO A 54 -7.81 -15.74 8.46
C PRO A 54 -7.08 -14.49 9.00
N LYS A 55 -5.86 -14.66 9.53
CA LYS A 55 -4.90 -13.62 9.95
C LYS A 55 -3.62 -13.55 9.10
N ALA A 56 -3.48 -14.30 8.01
CA ALA A 56 -2.29 -14.18 7.17
C ALA A 56 -2.33 -12.81 6.47
N ALA A 57 -1.58 -11.85 7.03
CA ALA A 57 -1.48 -10.49 6.54
C ALA A 57 -0.97 -10.49 5.09
N ALA A 58 -1.53 -9.59 4.28
CA ALA A 58 -0.99 -9.33 2.95
C ALA A 58 0.49 -8.92 3.06
N PRO A 59 1.32 -9.19 2.03
CA PRO A 59 2.72 -8.79 1.99
C PRO A 59 2.91 -7.35 2.46
N THR A 60 3.68 -7.07 3.50
CA THR A 60 3.68 -5.76 4.17
C THR A 60 4.69 -4.76 3.62
N TYR A 61 5.63 -5.18 2.78
CA TYR A 61 6.75 -4.35 2.38
C TYR A 61 6.33 -3.31 1.34
N CYS A 62 6.13 -2.07 1.78
CA CYS A 62 6.10 -0.90 0.91
C CYS A 62 7.54 -0.57 0.51
N TYR A 63 7.83 -0.41 -0.77
CA TYR A 63 9.15 0.04 -1.23
C TYR A 63 9.10 1.37 -2.01
N LYS A 64 7.89 1.88 -2.30
CA LYS A 64 7.70 3.17 -2.98
C LYS A 64 6.36 3.81 -2.67
N ILE A 65 6.37 5.12 -2.41
CA ILE A 65 5.18 5.93 -2.11
C ILE A 65 4.83 6.81 -3.32
N HIS A 66 3.62 6.66 -3.87
CA HIS A 66 3.11 7.56 -4.91
C HIS A 66 2.30 8.72 -4.32
N SER A 67 1.41 8.42 -3.37
CA SER A 67 0.59 9.42 -2.70
C SER A 67 0.07 8.92 -1.36
N ILE A 68 -0.30 9.88 -0.49
CA ILE A 68 -0.91 9.60 0.81
C ILE A 68 -2.30 10.22 0.83
N HIS A 69 -3.28 9.42 1.27
CA HIS A 69 -4.70 9.78 1.28
C HIS A 69 -5.27 9.99 2.68
N GLY A 70 -4.54 9.59 3.72
CA GLY A 70 -5.00 9.64 5.10
C GLY A 70 -3.87 9.39 6.09
N GLN A 71 -4.10 9.84 7.32
CA GLN A 71 -3.29 9.53 8.49
C GLN A 71 -4.26 9.10 9.60
N ARG A 72 -3.83 8.15 10.41
CA ARG A 72 -4.51 7.75 11.64
C ARG A 72 -3.46 7.41 12.70
N ASP A 73 -3.82 7.62 13.95
CA ASP A 73 -3.09 7.03 15.06
C ASP A 73 -3.49 5.54 15.12
N VAL A 74 -2.52 4.64 15.26
CA VAL A 74 -2.80 3.24 15.52
C VAL A 74 -3.30 3.12 16.96
N ASP A 75 -4.57 2.75 17.08
CA ASP A 75 -5.22 2.51 18.36
C ASP A 75 -4.55 1.34 19.11
N PRO A 76 -4.07 1.56 20.35
CA PRO A 76 -3.57 0.51 21.23
C PRO A 76 -4.56 -0.64 21.46
N GLY A 77 -5.86 -0.43 21.23
CA GLY A 77 -6.89 -1.47 21.18
C GLY A 77 -6.67 -2.54 20.10
N GLN A 78 -5.83 -2.26 19.10
CA GLN A 78 -5.36 -3.20 18.07
C GLN A 78 -4.08 -3.96 18.47
N LEU A 79 -3.45 -3.62 19.61
CA LEU A 79 -2.32 -4.38 20.14
C LEU A 79 -2.76 -5.79 20.56
N THR A 80 -1.79 -6.70 20.62
CA THR A 80 -2.05 -8.09 21.03
C THR A 80 -2.76 -8.15 22.39
N ALA A 81 -3.56 -9.20 22.60
CA ALA A 81 -4.27 -9.39 23.87
C ALA A 81 -3.34 -9.40 25.10
N LYS A 82 -2.06 -9.72 24.93
CA LYS A 82 -1.04 -9.65 25.99
C LYS A 82 -0.66 -8.20 26.31
N LYS A 83 -0.44 -7.35 25.30
CA LYS A 83 -0.11 -5.93 25.50
C LYS A 83 -1.29 -5.12 26.07
N ARG A 84 -2.51 -5.38 25.61
CA ARG A 84 -3.74 -4.72 26.13
C ARG A 84 -4.02 -4.98 27.62
N ARG A 85 -3.39 -5.99 28.23
CA ARG A 85 -3.50 -6.29 29.66
C ARG A 85 -2.47 -5.55 30.52
N ASN A 86 -1.54 -4.83 29.90
CA ASN A 86 -0.54 -4.00 30.57
C ASN A 86 -0.90 -2.52 30.42
N ALA A 87 -0.21 -1.64 31.16
CA ALA A 87 -0.29 -0.21 30.92
C ALA A 87 0.24 0.09 29.50
N VAL A 88 -0.58 0.82 28.73
CA VAL A 88 -0.20 1.38 27.42
C VAL A 88 0.49 2.71 27.69
N ASP A 89 1.62 2.95 27.05
CA ASP A 89 2.35 4.22 27.12
C ASP A 89 2.40 4.94 25.77
N ASP A 90 2.95 6.15 25.73
CA ASP A 90 3.01 6.97 24.52
C ASP A 90 3.78 6.29 23.36
N ALA A 91 4.71 5.38 23.67
CA ALA A 91 5.48 4.65 22.66
C ALA A 91 4.69 3.48 22.03
N ASP A 92 3.55 3.10 22.61
CA ASP A 92 2.63 2.13 22.02
C ASP A 92 1.71 2.76 20.96
N TYR A 93 1.65 4.10 20.87
CA TYR A 93 0.98 4.80 19.78
C TYR A 93 1.95 4.96 18.61
N GLU A 94 1.49 4.56 17.43
CA GLU A 94 2.25 4.72 16.20
C GLU A 94 1.37 5.32 15.11
N ASP A 95 1.91 6.25 14.34
CA ASP A 95 1.23 6.79 13.17
C ASP A 95 1.12 5.74 12.06
N ALA A 96 -0.04 5.69 11.41
CA ALA A 96 -0.20 4.95 10.16
C ALA A 96 -0.73 5.86 9.05
N TYR A 97 -0.19 5.68 7.86
CA TYR A 97 -0.56 6.43 6.67
C TYR A 97 -1.29 5.55 5.66
N LEU A 98 -2.36 6.06 5.06
CA LEU A 98 -3.04 5.41 3.96
C LEU A 98 -2.28 5.70 2.67
N VAL A 99 -1.32 4.82 2.37
CA VAL A 99 -0.36 4.93 1.28
C VAL A 99 -0.94 4.29 0.02
N HIS A 100 -0.96 5.04 -1.08
CA HIS A 100 -0.98 4.48 -2.41
C HIS A 100 0.47 4.34 -2.91
N GLY A 101 0.88 3.10 -3.15
CA GLY A 101 2.29 2.75 -3.32
C GLY A 101 2.49 1.50 -4.15
N ASP A 102 3.76 1.15 -4.35
CA ASP A 102 4.14 -0.17 -4.87
C ASP A 102 4.54 -1.06 -3.67
N PHE A 103 3.95 -2.25 -3.60
CA PHE A 103 4.08 -3.18 -2.47
C PHE A 103 4.56 -4.55 -2.95
N GLY A 104 5.48 -5.16 -2.22
CA GLY A 104 6.02 -6.48 -2.50
C GLY A 104 6.10 -7.36 -1.25
N GLU A 105 6.47 -8.61 -1.43
CA GLU A 105 6.85 -9.53 -0.35
C GLU A 105 8.26 -9.23 0.18
N ASP A 106 9.17 -8.78 -0.68
CA ASP A 106 10.55 -8.45 -0.36
C ASP A 106 11.16 -7.47 -1.38
N ALA A 107 12.47 -7.25 -1.31
CA ALA A 107 13.21 -6.35 -2.18
C ALA A 107 13.37 -6.84 -3.63
N ASP A 108 13.15 -8.13 -3.88
CA ASP A 108 13.25 -8.78 -5.18
C ASP A 108 11.88 -9.02 -5.84
N ASP A 109 10.78 -8.67 -5.14
CA ASP A 109 9.44 -8.71 -5.69
C ASP A 109 9.16 -7.51 -6.59
N ASP A 110 8.77 -7.78 -7.85
CA ASP A 110 8.28 -6.78 -8.80
C ASP A 110 7.10 -5.96 -8.27
N GLY A 111 6.42 -6.49 -7.24
CA GLY A 111 5.39 -5.84 -6.47
C GLY A 111 4.11 -5.56 -7.26
N TYR A 112 3.18 -4.89 -6.59
CA TYR A 112 1.94 -4.40 -7.19
C TYR A 112 1.50 -3.08 -6.60
N LYS A 113 0.78 -2.32 -7.42
CA LYS A 113 0.12 -1.09 -7.00
C LYS A 113 -1.07 -1.39 -6.12
N ASP A 114 -1.11 -0.75 -4.97
CA ASP A 114 -2.21 -0.89 -4.02
C ASP A 114 -2.40 0.36 -3.16
N THR A 115 -3.44 0.39 -2.35
CA THR A 115 -3.67 1.41 -1.33
C THR A 115 -3.95 0.75 0.02
N ARG A 116 -3.09 1.00 1.02
CA ARG A 116 -3.22 0.39 2.35
C ARG A 116 -2.66 1.25 3.47
N TRP A 117 -3.01 0.89 4.70
CA TRP A 117 -2.41 1.47 5.89
C TRP A 117 -1.01 0.90 6.10
N VAL A 118 -0.03 1.78 6.22
CA VAL A 118 1.39 1.46 6.46
C VAL A 118 1.85 2.22 7.69
N LEU A 119 2.58 1.56 8.58
CA LEU A 119 3.12 2.17 9.79
C LEU A 119 4.21 3.18 9.45
N LEU A 120 4.36 4.20 10.28
CA LEU A 120 5.42 5.19 10.10
C LEU A 120 6.81 4.55 10.22
N SER A 121 7.02 3.60 11.13
CA SER A 121 8.30 2.89 11.26
C SER A 121 8.70 2.19 9.95
N ASP A 122 7.77 1.52 9.28
CA ASP A 122 8.00 0.88 7.98
C ASP A 122 8.34 1.92 6.90
N ILE A 123 7.61 3.05 6.87
CA ILE A 123 7.85 4.14 5.93
C ILE A 123 9.24 4.76 6.13
N LEU A 124 9.72 4.89 7.37
CA LEU A 124 11.03 5.49 7.68
C LEU A 124 12.22 4.66 7.18
N THR A 125 12.00 3.41 6.79
CA THR A 125 13.02 2.57 6.14
C THR A 125 13.23 2.90 4.66
N LEU A 126 12.36 3.72 4.07
CA LEU A 126 12.38 4.07 2.65
C LEU A 126 13.42 5.15 2.31
N SER A 127 13.61 5.34 1.00
CA SER A 127 14.51 6.36 0.49
C SER A 127 14.06 7.78 0.85
N ALA A 128 15.02 8.71 0.94
CA ALA A 128 14.73 10.12 1.18
C ALA A 128 13.79 10.74 0.13
N THR A 129 13.72 10.16 -1.08
CA THR A 129 12.82 10.62 -2.14
C THR A 129 11.38 10.25 -1.81
N ASP A 130 11.13 9.04 -1.35
CA ASP A 130 9.78 8.56 -0.97
C ASP A 130 9.28 9.29 0.27
N LEU A 131 10.16 9.56 1.23
CA LEU A 131 9.84 10.32 2.44
C LEU A 131 9.39 11.77 2.15
N LYS A 132 9.80 12.38 1.03
CA LYS A 132 9.31 13.72 0.65
C LYS A 132 7.79 13.76 0.45
N VAL A 133 7.19 12.65 0.02
CA VAL A 133 5.74 12.56 -0.16
C VAL A 133 5.02 12.66 1.18
N VAL A 134 5.57 12.00 2.21
CA VAL A 134 5.09 12.07 3.61
C VAL A 134 5.16 13.48 4.15
N VAL A 135 6.34 14.11 4.07
CA VAL A 135 6.57 15.48 4.55
C VAL A 135 5.64 16.48 3.85
N THR A 136 5.39 16.30 2.55
CA THR A 136 4.49 17.17 1.79
C THR A 136 3.04 17.00 2.21
N TYR A 137 2.62 15.75 2.46
CA TYR A 137 1.30 15.43 2.96
C TYR A 137 1.08 16.03 4.36
N GLU A 138 2.00 15.85 5.30
CA GLU A 138 1.92 16.39 6.68
C GLU A 138 1.80 17.92 6.68
N LYS A 139 2.61 18.62 5.87
CA LYS A 139 2.50 20.08 5.71
C LYS A 139 1.12 20.50 5.22
N THR A 140 0.54 19.74 4.30
CA THR A 140 -0.79 20.01 3.74
C THR A 140 -1.89 19.73 4.77
N LEU A 141 -1.74 18.65 5.53
CA LEU A 141 -2.65 18.27 6.61
C LEU A 141 -2.66 19.34 7.71
N ASN A 142 -1.50 19.77 8.17
CA ASN A 142 -1.36 20.80 9.21
C ASN A 142 -2.04 22.11 8.81
N LYS A 143 -1.82 22.57 7.57
CA LYS A 143 -2.51 23.76 7.03
C LYS A 143 -4.03 23.58 7.03
N ARG A 144 -4.52 22.40 6.64
CA ARG A 144 -5.95 22.09 6.61
C ARG A 144 -6.55 22.10 8.02
N GLN A 145 -5.86 21.50 9.00
CA GLN A 145 -6.30 21.46 10.39
C GLN A 145 -6.28 22.85 11.02
N GLU A 146 -5.25 23.66 10.76
CA GLU A 146 -5.19 25.04 11.23
C GLU A 146 -6.35 25.88 10.68
N LYS A 147 -6.65 25.77 9.39
CA LYS A 147 -7.80 26.44 8.79
C LYS A 147 -9.12 26.04 9.45
N LYS A 148 -9.29 24.76 9.78
CA LYS A 148 -10.48 24.26 10.49
C LYS A 148 -10.57 24.80 11.92
N ARG A 149 -9.47 24.82 12.67
CA ARG A 149 -9.43 25.39 14.03
C ARG A 149 -9.80 26.86 14.04
N ARG A 150 -9.20 27.67 13.16
CA ARG A 150 -9.56 29.09 13.02
C ARG A 150 -11.04 29.30 12.69
N ALA A 151 -11.61 28.44 11.84
CA ALA A 151 -13.04 28.51 11.53
C ALA A 151 -13.94 28.16 12.73
N LEU A 152 -13.49 27.24 13.60
CA LEU A 152 -14.19 26.89 14.83
C LEU A 152 -14.09 27.99 15.89
N GLU A 153 -12.93 28.64 16.02
CA GLU A 153 -12.73 29.78 16.93
C GLU A 153 -13.67 30.94 16.57
N VAL A 154 -13.71 31.34 15.28
CA VAL A 154 -14.61 32.40 14.80
C VAL A 154 -16.09 32.03 15.05
N ALA A 155 -16.47 30.78 14.86
CA ALA A 155 -17.85 30.34 15.08
C ALA A 155 -18.24 30.31 16.57
N GLY A 156 -17.28 30.10 17.47
CA GLY A 156 -17.50 30.11 18.92
C GLY A 156 -17.50 31.51 19.55
N ASP A 157 -16.95 32.52 18.86
CA ASP A 157 -17.00 33.93 19.28
C ASP A 157 -18.31 34.64 18.84
N GLU A 158 -19.13 33.99 18.01
CA GLU A 158 -20.43 34.50 17.53
C GLU A 158 -21.64 33.99 18.37
N GLU A 159 -21.39 33.28 19.48
CA GLU A 159 -22.39 32.73 20.42
C GLU A 159 -22.34 33.44 21.79
#